data_AF-A0A6B2GAH6-F1
#
_entry.id   AF-A0A6B2GAH6-F1
#
_cell.length_a   1.000
_cell.length_b   1.000
_cell.length_c   1.000
_cell.angle_alpha   90.00
_cell.angle_beta   90.00
_cell.angle_gamma   90.00
#
_symmetry.space_group_name_H-M   'P 1'
#
loop_
_entity.id
_entity.type
_entity.pdbx_description
1 polymer ?
#
loop_
_entity_poly.entity_id
_entity_poly.type
_entity_poly.pdbx_seq_one_letter_code
_entity_poly.pdbx_strand_id
1 'polypeptide(L)'
;MPAYYNNVNLSLTGLALKTELSSKVKTTHTTLIPYGWDAQKQADLNPQSNTEVLLIYGWESGVDNDVKNDRTRGVNDNGGANGQWNREHVFAKSLANPSLTTSSPGAGTDLHNLRPADVQWNAQRGNLLFATGTGHSGASNGGWYPGDEWKGDVARIIMYMYIRYNGDGTSETQTQ
;
A
#
# COMPACT_ATOMS: atom_id res chain seq x y z
N MET A 1 17.58 16.47 11.46
CA MET A 1 17.22 15.48 10.43
C MET A 1 17.12 14.12 11.08
N PRO A 2 16.03 13.37 10.90
CA PRO A 2 15.89 12.02 11.45
C PRO A 2 17.00 11.06 10.99
N ALA A 3 17.38 10.09 11.83
CA ALA A 3 18.50 9.18 11.57
C ALA A 3 18.32 8.30 10.32
N TYR A 4 17.07 8.04 9.89
CA TYR A 4 16.79 7.26 8.68
C TYR A 4 17.20 7.98 7.38
N TYR A 5 17.45 9.30 7.42
CA TYR A 5 18.05 10.04 6.29
C TYR A 5 19.58 10.09 6.33
N ASN A 6 20.24 9.43 7.29
CA ASN A 6 21.69 9.40 7.33
C ASN A 6 22.26 8.78 6.05
N ASN A 7 23.32 9.40 5.52
CA ASN A 7 24.03 8.97 4.31
C ASN A 7 23.16 9.02 3.04
N VAL A 8 22.23 9.97 2.98
CA VAL A 8 21.53 10.36 1.75
C VAL A 8 21.89 11.80 1.45
N ASN A 9 22.42 12.08 0.26
CA ASN A 9 22.64 13.47 -0.16
C ASN A 9 21.31 14.16 -0.56
N LEU A 10 20.71 14.90 0.38
CA LEU A 10 19.46 15.62 0.17
C LEU A 10 19.61 16.94 -0.62
N SER A 11 20.83 17.34 -1.00
CA SER A 11 21.01 18.47 -1.92
C SER A 11 20.81 18.07 -3.39
N LEU A 12 20.74 16.77 -3.67
CA LEU A 12 20.45 16.25 -5.01
C LEU A 12 18.99 16.53 -5.39
N THR A 13 18.71 16.59 -6.69
CA THR A 13 17.36 16.75 -7.24
C THR A 13 17.11 15.81 -8.41
N GLY A 14 15.84 15.61 -8.77
CA GLY A 14 15.46 14.82 -9.94
C GLY A 14 16.02 13.39 -9.91
N LEU A 15 16.60 12.95 -11.03
CA LEU A 15 17.10 11.58 -11.19
C LEU A 15 18.26 11.25 -10.23
N ALA A 16 19.14 12.20 -9.91
CA ALA A 16 20.24 11.97 -8.99
C ALA A 16 19.73 11.63 -7.59
N LEU A 17 18.74 12.37 -7.10
CA LEU A 17 18.10 12.08 -5.82
C LEU A 17 17.34 10.74 -5.85
N LYS A 18 16.64 10.44 -6.95
CA LYS A 18 15.97 9.13 -7.12
C LYS A 18 16.97 7.98 -6.98
N THR A 19 18.12 8.06 -7.65
CA THR A 19 19.15 7.01 -7.60
C THR A 19 19.71 6.83 -6.19
N GLU A 20 20.01 7.94 -5.50
CA GLU A 20 20.49 7.93 -4.12
C GLU A 20 19.48 7.23 -3.18
N LEU A 21 18.20 7.62 -3.28
CA LEU A 21 17.13 7.04 -2.47
C LEU A 21 16.88 5.56 -2.80
N SER A 22 16.91 5.20 -4.09
CA SER A 22 16.79 3.81 -4.53
C SER A 22 17.91 2.94 -3.95
N SER A 23 19.15 3.39 -4.05
CA SER A 23 20.31 2.70 -3.46
C SER A 23 20.15 2.50 -1.95
N LYS A 24 19.75 3.56 -1.24
CA LYS A 24 19.48 3.49 0.20
C LYS A 24 18.40 2.45 0.52
N VAL A 25 17.23 2.53 -0.12
CA VAL A 25 16.10 1.63 0.18
C VAL A 25 16.43 0.18 -0.14
N LYS A 26 17.09 -0.10 -1.27
CA LYS A 26 17.51 -1.45 -1.66
C LYS A 26 18.52 -2.04 -0.66
N THR A 27 19.44 -1.23 -0.16
CA THR A 27 20.48 -1.68 0.80
C THR A 27 19.94 -1.85 2.21
N THR A 28 19.00 -1.03 2.67
CA THR A 28 18.54 -1.05 4.06
C THR A 28 17.36 -1.97 4.32
N HIS A 29 16.46 -2.18 3.36
CA HIS A 29 15.33 -3.09 3.55
C HIS A 29 15.68 -4.47 2.98
N THR A 30 16.22 -5.29 3.89
CA THR A 30 16.70 -6.67 3.66
C THR A 30 15.73 -7.75 4.13
N THR A 31 14.80 -7.43 5.02
CA THR A 31 13.80 -8.39 5.55
C THR A 31 12.67 -8.60 4.56
N LEU A 32 12.67 -9.72 3.84
CA LEU A 32 11.58 -10.11 2.95
C LEU A 32 10.62 -11.07 3.65
N ILE A 33 9.35 -10.73 3.69
CA ILE A 33 8.32 -11.49 4.41
C ILE A 33 7.48 -12.31 3.42
N PRO A 34 7.25 -13.62 3.67
CA PRO A 34 6.34 -14.43 2.87
C PRO A 34 4.91 -13.90 2.88
N TYR A 35 4.14 -14.22 1.83
CA TYR A 35 2.75 -13.82 1.75
C TYR A 35 1.90 -14.53 2.81
N GLY A 36 1.46 -13.81 3.83
CA GLY A 36 0.71 -14.37 4.96
C GLY A 36 -0.05 -13.30 5.74
N TRP A 37 -0.86 -13.73 6.71
CA TRP A 37 -1.73 -12.84 7.50
C TRP A 37 -1.02 -12.22 8.70
N ASP A 38 -0.13 -12.96 9.36
CA ASP A 38 0.40 -12.60 10.68
C ASP A 38 1.08 -11.23 10.73
N ALA A 39 1.84 -10.89 9.69
CA ALA A 39 2.51 -9.60 9.62
C ALA A 39 1.54 -8.46 9.26
N GLN A 40 0.50 -8.74 8.46
CA GLN A 40 -0.50 -7.74 8.06
C GLN A 40 -1.44 -7.39 9.22
N LYS A 41 -1.74 -8.37 10.08
CA LYS A 41 -2.46 -8.16 11.34
C LYS A 41 -1.75 -7.24 12.33
N GLN A 42 -0.45 -6.99 12.12
CA GLN A 42 0.36 -6.13 12.98
C GLN A 42 0.73 -4.79 12.32
N ALA A 43 0.81 -4.75 11.00
CA ALA A 43 1.32 -3.60 10.26
C ALA A 43 0.40 -2.37 10.35
N ASP A 44 -0.91 -2.59 10.36
CA ASP A 44 -1.92 -1.53 10.27
C ASP A 44 -2.90 -1.57 11.45
N LEU A 45 -2.42 -1.98 12.63
CA LEU A 45 -3.21 -1.93 13.86
C LEU A 45 -3.73 -0.50 14.11
N ASN A 46 -4.98 -0.40 14.54
CA ASN A 46 -5.57 0.86 14.96
C ASN A 46 -4.76 1.40 16.18
N PRO A 47 -4.15 2.60 16.10
CA PRO A 47 -3.37 3.16 17.21
C PRO A 47 -4.17 3.33 18.51
N GLN A 48 -5.50 3.37 18.40
CA GLN A 48 -6.42 3.48 19.54
C GLN A 48 -6.90 2.12 20.06
N SER A 49 -6.74 1.04 19.29
CA SER A 49 -7.18 -0.31 19.65
C SER A 49 -6.36 -1.38 18.92
N ASN A 50 -5.63 -2.21 19.68
CA ASN A 50 -4.87 -3.31 19.11
C ASN A 50 -5.72 -4.54 18.69
N THR A 51 -7.04 -4.48 18.87
CA THR A 51 -7.97 -5.53 18.43
C THR A 51 -8.48 -5.31 17.01
N GLU A 52 -8.14 -4.17 16.41
CA GLU A 52 -8.62 -3.74 15.10
C GLU A 52 -7.47 -3.33 14.19
N VAL A 53 -7.70 -3.39 12.89
CA VAL A 53 -6.85 -2.80 11.86
C VAL A 53 -7.56 -1.61 11.23
N LEU A 54 -6.78 -0.65 10.74
CA LEU A 54 -7.28 0.41 9.88
C LEU A 54 -7.44 -0.12 8.46
N LEU A 55 -8.59 0.16 7.84
CA LEU A 55 -8.85 -0.21 6.46
C LEU A 55 -8.51 0.94 5.53
N ILE A 56 -7.55 0.73 4.64
CA ILE A 56 -7.27 1.70 3.59
C ILE A 56 -8.54 1.93 2.78
N TYR A 57 -8.77 3.20 2.45
CA TYR A 57 -9.96 3.72 1.78
C TYR A 57 -11.22 3.85 2.66
N GLY A 58 -11.27 3.31 3.88
CA GLY A 58 -12.40 3.50 4.81
C GLY A 58 -12.41 4.89 5.45
N TRP A 59 -13.54 5.35 5.97
CA TRP A 59 -13.64 6.68 6.59
C TRP A 59 -14.68 6.82 7.70
N GLU A 60 -15.64 5.91 7.81
CA GLU A 60 -16.69 5.99 8.83
C GLU A 60 -16.47 5.02 10.00
N SER A 61 -17.31 5.10 11.03
CA SER A 61 -17.10 4.46 12.34
C SER A 61 -17.69 3.04 12.49
N GLY A 62 -18.17 2.41 11.41
CA GLY A 62 -18.78 1.09 11.37
C GLY A 62 -20.15 1.03 12.06
N VAL A 63 -20.91 2.13 12.04
CA VAL A 63 -22.16 2.25 12.83
C VAL A 63 -23.44 2.05 12.02
N ASP A 64 -23.34 2.05 10.69
CA ASP A 64 -24.47 1.82 9.80
C ASP A 64 -24.48 0.38 9.26
N ASN A 65 -25.29 0.12 8.24
CA ASN A 65 -25.41 -1.21 7.63
C ASN A 65 -24.49 -1.39 6.41
N ASP A 66 -23.75 -0.37 5.99
CA ASP A 66 -22.87 -0.39 4.82
C ASP A 66 -21.40 -0.59 5.24
N VAL A 67 -21.01 -1.85 5.40
CA VAL A 67 -19.67 -2.23 5.87
C VAL A 67 -18.50 -1.85 4.94
N LYS A 68 -18.77 -1.28 3.76
CA LYS A 68 -17.76 -1.01 2.73
C LYS A 68 -16.86 0.17 3.07
N ASN A 69 -17.40 1.13 3.80
CA ASN A 69 -16.75 2.39 4.12
C ASN A 69 -16.26 2.47 5.58
N ASP A 70 -16.43 1.39 6.36
CA ASP A 70 -15.81 1.17 7.65
C ASP A 70 -14.33 1.53 7.64
N ARG A 71 -13.92 2.42 8.54
CA ARG A 71 -12.52 2.81 8.72
C ARG A 71 -11.71 1.75 9.45
N THR A 72 -12.36 0.88 10.22
CA THR A 72 -11.71 -0.15 11.02
C THR A 72 -12.39 -1.51 10.90
N ARG A 73 -11.67 -2.57 11.27
CA ARG A 73 -12.25 -3.90 11.43
C ARG A 73 -11.47 -4.74 12.41
N GLY A 74 -12.10 -5.75 12.99
CA GLY A 74 -11.41 -6.70 13.86
C GLY A 74 -10.20 -7.32 13.17
N VAL A 75 -9.10 -7.42 13.91
CA VAL A 75 -7.81 -7.95 13.40
C VAL A 75 -7.92 -9.39 12.88
N ASN A 76 -8.93 -10.13 13.34
CA ASN A 76 -9.21 -11.50 12.93
C ASN A 76 -10.37 -11.63 11.93
N ASP A 77 -11.01 -10.54 11.54
CA ASP A 77 -12.10 -10.52 10.56
C ASP A 77 -11.55 -10.45 9.13
N ASN A 78 -10.46 -11.18 8.89
CA ASN A 78 -9.75 -11.22 7.62
C ASN A 78 -10.22 -12.40 6.77
N GLY A 79 -10.38 -12.22 5.47
CA GLY A 79 -10.84 -13.29 4.59
C GLY A 79 -11.27 -12.80 3.21
N GLY A 80 -12.45 -13.23 2.78
CA GLY A 80 -13.00 -12.95 1.45
C GLY A 80 -14.52 -12.79 1.41
N ALA A 81 -15.18 -12.85 2.57
CA ALA A 81 -16.62 -12.62 2.67
C ALA A 81 -16.96 -11.14 2.83
N ASN A 82 -18.25 -10.81 2.72
CA ASN A 82 -18.75 -9.49 3.04
C ASN A 82 -18.49 -9.16 4.53
N GLY A 83 -18.13 -7.92 4.84
CA GLY A 83 -17.76 -7.52 6.20
C GLY A 83 -16.44 -8.13 6.67
N GLN A 84 -15.60 -8.67 5.78
CA GLN A 84 -14.23 -9.08 6.08
C GLN A 84 -13.23 -8.22 5.32
N TRP A 85 -12.05 -8.03 5.89
CA TRP A 85 -10.98 -7.33 5.19
C TRP A 85 -10.09 -8.32 4.44
N ASN A 86 -9.56 -7.88 3.30
CA ASN A 86 -8.55 -8.59 2.55
C ASN A 86 -7.36 -7.66 2.26
N ARG A 87 -6.48 -8.11 1.38
CA ARG A 87 -5.17 -7.52 1.16
C ARG A 87 -5.24 -6.69 -0.10
N GLU A 88 -5.16 -5.39 0.05
CA GLU A 88 -5.03 -4.45 -1.06
C GLU A 88 -3.57 -4.34 -1.46
N HIS A 89 -3.31 -4.54 -2.75
CA HIS A 89 -2.05 -4.22 -3.39
C HIS A 89 -2.16 -2.79 -3.92
N VAL A 90 -1.73 -1.81 -3.12
CA VAL A 90 -1.90 -0.38 -3.41
C VAL A 90 -1.31 -0.05 -4.79
N PHE A 91 -0.06 -0.44 -5.03
CA PHE A 91 0.44 -0.69 -6.39
C PHE A 91 -0.13 -2.01 -6.89
N ALA A 92 -1.09 -1.95 -7.82
CA ALA A 92 -1.79 -3.13 -8.30
C ALA A 92 -0.84 -4.09 -9.03
N LYS A 93 -0.95 -5.38 -8.72
CA LYS A 93 -0.05 -6.41 -9.26
C LYS A 93 0.01 -6.44 -10.79
N SER A 94 -1.13 -6.23 -11.45
CA SER A 94 -1.27 -6.30 -12.90
C SER A 94 -0.71 -5.08 -13.64
N LEU A 95 -0.43 -3.98 -12.94
CA LEU A 95 0.19 -2.79 -13.51
C LEU A 95 1.73 -2.89 -13.55
N ALA A 96 2.30 -3.86 -12.83
CA ALA A 96 3.72 -4.15 -12.90
C ALA A 96 4.05 -4.97 -14.16
N ASN A 97 5.28 -4.81 -14.66
CA ASN A 97 5.80 -5.59 -15.78
C ASN A 97 7.15 -6.25 -15.44
N PRO A 98 7.22 -7.60 -15.35
CA PRO A 98 6.10 -8.55 -15.28
C PRO A 98 5.17 -8.29 -14.09
N SER A 99 3.97 -8.89 -14.10
CA SER A 99 3.04 -8.74 -12.97
C SER A 99 3.62 -9.29 -11.67
N LEU A 100 3.31 -8.63 -10.55
CA LEU A 100 3.80 -9.04 -9.24
C LEU A 100 3.28 -10.43 -8.87
N THR A 101 4.18 -11.30 -8.39
CA THR A 101 3.84 -12.63 -7.89
C THR A 101 3.90 -12.67 -6.37
N THR A 102 3.16 -13.60 -5.77
CA THR A 102 3.11 -13.79 -4.30
C THR A 102 3.58 -15.17 -3.88
N SER A 103 4.17 -15.94 -4.80
CA SER A 103 4.65 -17.31 -4.57
C SER A 103 5.99 -17.35 -3.81
N SER A 104 6.74 -16.25 -3.85
CA SER A 104 8.02 -16.09 -3.15
C SER A 104 8.10 -14.69 -2.53
N PRO A 105 8.87 -14.52 -1.43
CA PRO A 105 9.09 -13.20 -0.85
C PRO A 105 9.71 -12.23 -1.86
N GLY A 106 9.10 -11.06 -2.03
CA GLY A 106 9.53 -10.08 -3.05
C GLY A 106 8.54 -8.93 -3.20
N ALA A 107 8.54 -8.28 -4.36
CA ALA A 107 7.73 -7.08 -4.62
C ALA A 107 6.22 -7.29 -4.43
N GLY A 108 5.70 -8.48 -4.75
CA GLY A 108 4.28 -8.80 -4.54
C GLY A 108 3.91 -9.17 -3.11
N THR A 109 4.89 -9.41 -2.23
CA THR A 109 4.66 -9.74 -0.80
C THR A 109 5.15 -8.64 0.14
N ASP A 110 5.71 -7.55 -0.40
CA ASP A 110 6.23 -6.44 0.38
C ASP A 110 5.11 -5.75 1.17
N LEU A 111 5.22 -5.77 2.50
CA LEU A 111 4.22 -5.19 3.40
C LEU A 111 4.09 -3.68 3.25
N HIS A 112 5.08 -2.98 2.70
CA HIS A 112 4.90 -1.57 2.40
C HIS A 112 3.86 -1.34 1.29
N ASN A 113 3.56 -2.34 0.46
CA ASN A 113 2.54 -2.28 -0.60
C ASN A 113 1.21 -2.96 -0.24
N LEU A 114 1.14 -3.64 0.91
CA LEU A 114 -0.02 -4.39 1.35
C LEU A 114 -0.76 -3.65 2.45
N ARG A 115 -2.06 -3.41 2.27
CA ARG A 115 -2.90 -2.79 3.30
C ARG A 115 -4.19 -3.58 3.51
N PRO A 116 -4.72 -3.66 4.73
CA PRO A 116 -6.08 -4.12 4.96
C PRO A 116 -7.05 -3.22 4.21
N ALA A 117 -7.97 -3.80 3.45
CA ALA A 117 -9.07 -3.08 2.81
C ALA A 117 -10.34 -3.90 2.96
N ASP A 118 -11.50 -3.24 2.97
CA ASP A 118 -12.76 -3.96 2.83
C ASP A 118 -12.77 -4.80 1.56
N VAL A 119 -13.23 -6.06 1.64
CA VAL A 119 -13.25 -6.98 0.49
C VAL A 119 -13.99 -6.40 -0.71
N GLN A 120 -15.16 -5.78 -0.50
CA GLN A 120 -15.98 -5.26 -1.59
C GLN A 120 -15.37 -3.99 -2.14
N TRP A 121 -14.87 -3.10 -1.27
CA TRP A 121 -14.28 -1.84 -1.69
C TRP A 121 -12.95 -2.05 -2.43
N ASN A 122 -12.14 -3.01 -1.99
CA ASN A 122 -10.94 -3.45 -2.70
C ASN A 122 -11.30 -4.01 -4.10
N ALA A 123 -12.34 -4.84 -4.18
CA ALA A 123 -12.80 -5.37 -5.46
C ALA A 123 -13.29 -4.26 -6.41
N GLN A 124 -13.95 -3.22 -5.89
CA GLN A 124 -14.38 -2.07 -6.68
C GLN A 124 -13.21 -1.20 -7.17
N ARG A 125 -12.18 -1.02 -6.34
CA ARG A 125 -10.94 -0.37 -6.78
C ARG A 125 -10.28 -1.16 -7.92
N GLY A 126 -10.22 -2.49 -7.78
CA GLY A 126 -9.65 -3.39 -8.78
C GLY A 126 -8.20 -3.07 -9.12
N ASN A 127 -7.93 -2.72 -10.37
CA ASN A 127 -6.62 -2.26 -10.85
C ASN A 127 -6.63 -0.81 -11.35
N LEU A 128 -7.64 -0.02 -10.95
CA LEU A 128 -7.73 1.37 -11.36
C LEU A 128 -6.51 2.16 -10.90
N LEU A 129 -5.99 3.01 -11.80
CA LEU A 129 -4.98 3.99 -11.45
C LEU A 129 -5.55 4.96 -10.42
N PHE A 130 -4.69 5.44 -9.51
CA PHE A 130 -5.11 6.49 -8.60
C PHE A 130 -5.34 7.80 -9.36
N ALA A 131 -6.39 8.49 -8.98
CA ALA A 131 -6.81 9.75 -9.57
C ALA A 131 -6.92 10.84 -8.51
N THR A 132 -7.02 12.08 -8.95
CA THR A 132 -7.31 13.22 -8.07
C THR A 132 -8.77 13.23 -7.66
N GLY A 133 -9.05 13.83 -6.50
CA GLY A 133 -10.39 13.95 -5.93
C GLY A 133 -10.34 14.69 -4.60
N THR A 134 -11.48 14.74 -3.91
CA THR A 134 -11.66 15.36 -2.59
C THR A 134 -12.71 14.59 -1.80
N GLY A 135 -12.61 14.56 -0.48
CA GLY A 135 -13.55 13.85 0.39
C GLY A 135 -13.20 12.36 0.54
N HIS A 136 -14.22 11.52 0.52
CA HIS A 136 -14.10 10.08 0.73
C HIS A 136 -13.57 9.35 -0.50
N SER A 137 -13.12 8.11 -0.30
CA SER A 137 -12.57 7.30 -1.38
C SER A 137 -13.65 6.87 -2.38
N GLY A 138 -13.25 6.48 -3.59
CA GLY A 138 -14.16 5.98 -4.62
C GLY A 138 -13.69 6.27 -6.05
N ALA A 139 -14.52 5.91 -7.03
CA ALA A 139 -14.23 6.22 -8.44
C ALA A 139 -14.25 7.74 -8.68
N SER A 140 -13.19 8.26 -9.30
CA SER A 140 -13.03 9.70 -9.59
C SER A 140 -12.15 9.89 -10.82
N ASN A 141 -12.49 10.84 -11.69
CA ASN A 141 -11.66 11.25 -12.83
C ASN A 141 -11.12 10.06 -13.69
N GLY A 142 -11.94 9.02 -13.89
CA GLY A 142 -11.56 7.83 -14.66
C GLY A 142 -10.62 6.85 -13.93
N GLY A 143 -10.35 7.07 -12.65
CA GLY A 143 -9.57 6.18 -11.79
C GLY A 143 -10.18 6.08 -10.40
N TRP A 144 -9.33 5.87 -9.39
CA TRP A 144 -9.73 5.73 -8.00
C TRP A 144 -9.13 6.85 -7.15
N TYR A 145 -9.96 7.62 -6.46
CA TYR A 145 -9.50 8.52 -5.41
C TYR A 145 -9.40 7.75 -4.09
N PRO A 146 -8.25 7.71 -3.41
CA PRO A 146 -8.10 6.94 -2.17
C PRO A 146 -8.76 7.59 -0.95
N GLY A 147 -9.28 8.82 -1.07
CA GLY A 147 -9.82 9.60 0.05
C GLY A 147 -8.80 10.56 0.67
N ASP A 148 -9.28 11.64 1.29
CA ASP A 148 -8.45 12.70 1.87
C ASP A 148 -7.50 12.19 2.95
N GLU A 149 -7.96 11.23 3.75
CA GLU A 149 -7.17 10.58 4.79
C GLU A 149 -6.00 9.78 4.20
N TRP A 150 -6.25 9.02 3.13
CA TRP A 150 -5.31 8.00 2.66
C TRP A 150 -4.41 8.45 1.51
N LYS A 151 -4.73 9.56 0.83
CA LYS A 151 -3.96 10.03 -0.34
C LYS A 151 -2.47 10.21 -0.06
N GLY A 152 -2.12 10.63 1.15
CA GLY A 152 -0.73 10.76 1.58
C GLY A 152 -0.02 9.41 1.72
N ASP A 153 -0.68 8.42 2.32
CA ASP A 153 -0.15 7.07 2.47
C ASP A 153 -0.01 6.38 1.11
N VAL A 154 -1.05 6.44 0.29
CA VAL A 154 -1.02 5.90 -1.08
C VAL A 154 0.13 6.50 -1.88
N ALA A 155 0.30 7.83 -1.86
CA ALA A 155 1.40 8.48 -2.57
C ALA A 155 2.79 7.99 -2.10
N ARG A 156 2.98 7.81 -0.78
CA ARG A 156 4.23 7.28 -0.22
C ARG A 156 4.48 5.84 -0.62
N ILE A 157 3.45 5.01 -0.62
CA ILE A 157 3.53 3.59 -1.00
C ILE A 157 3.89 3.47 -2.49
N ILE A 158 3.22 4.22 -3.37
CA ILE A 158 3.53 4.23 -4.80
C ILE A 158 4.96 4.73 -5.05
N MET A 159 5.37 5.82 -4.39
CA MET A 159 6.74 6.32 -4.49
C MET A 159 7.77 5.27 -4.00
N TYR A 160 7.49 4.60 -2.89
CA TYR A 160 8.32 3.52 -2.36
C TYR A 160 8.47 2.37 -3.37
N MET A 161 7.36 1.90 -3.93
CA MET A 161 7.35 0.84 -4.94
C MET A 161 8.13 1.24 -6.19
N TYR A 162 8.05 2.52 -6.57
CA TYR A 162 8.86 3.09 -7.64
C TYR A 162 10.34 3.10 -7.27
N ILE A 163 10.79 3.69 -6.16
CA ILE A 163 12.23 3.75 -5.88
C ILE A 163 12.86 2.40 -5.54
N ARG A 164 12.12 1.45 -4.96
CA ARG A 164 12.64 0.12 -4.60
C ARG A 164 12.67 -0.83 -5.78
N TYR A 165 11.62 -0.84 -6.59
CA TYR A 165 11.38 -1.83 -7.63
C TYR A 165 11.33 -1.24 -9.05
N ASN A 166 11.48 0.07 -9.26
CA ASN A 166 11.61 0.61 -10.61
C ASN A 166 13.04 0.41 -11.10
N GLY A 167 13.22 -0.70 -11.82
CA GLY A 167 14.47 -1.16 -12.39
C GLY A 167 15.40 -0.05 -12.90
N ASP A 168 16.62 -0.11 -12.40
CA ASP A 168 17.83 0.43 -13.04
C ASP A 168 18.34 -0.50 -14.17
N GLY A 169 17.51 -1.42 -14.64
CA GLY A 169 17.88 -2.51 -15.53
C GLY A 169 18.28 -3.82 -14.83
N THR A 170 18.28 -3.87 -13.48
CA THR A 170 18.72 -5.07 -12.73
C THR A 170 17.62 -5.78 -11.92
N SER A 171 16.39 -5.27 -11.90
CA SER A 171 15.29 -5.81 -11.08
C SER A 171 14.33 -6.70 -11.89
N GLU A 172 13.88 -7.80 -11.28
CA GLU A 172 12.99 -8.81 -11.89
C GLU A 172 11.57 -8.29 -12.19
N THR A 173 11.25 -7.05 -11.84
CA THR A 173 9.94 -6.42 -12.08
C THR A 173 10.08 -4.89 -12.13
N GLN A 174 9.27 -4.22 -12.95
CA GLN A 174 9.22 -2.77 -13.10
C GLN A 174 7.84 -2.21 -12.75
N THR A 175 7.83 -1.19 -11.90
CA THR A 175 6.68 -0.32 -11.65
C THR A 175 6.78 0.86 -12.61
N GLN A 176 6.02 0.83 -13.71
CA GLN A 176 5.99 1.91 -14.70
C GLN A 176 5.12 3.07 -14.23
#